data_AF-A0A9X3MYH0-F1
#
_entry.id   AF-A0A9X3MYH0-F1
#
_cell.length_a   1.000
_cell.length_b   1.000
_cell.length_c   1.000
_cell.angle_alpha   90.00
_cell.angle_beta   90.00
_cell.angle_gamma   90.00
#
_symmetry.space_group_name_H-M   'P 1'
#
loop_
_entity.id
_entity.type
_entity.pdbx_description
1 polymer ?
#
loop_
_entity_poly.entity_id
_entity_poly.type
_entity_poly.pdbx_seq_one_letter_code
_entity_poly.pdbx_strand_id
1 'polypeptide(L)'
;MIAAIAERLIPGACEAGVDRYMEAHRAAFSGALEALAGFEDAADQDALLAELERERPDLFDPLLAHARQGMFGDPSYGGNIDRVGWKLLGYPGPRPVWTAADQALI
;
A
#
# COMPACT_ATOMS: atom_id res chain seq x y z
N MET A 1 1.07 1.83 -14.84
CA MET A 1 0.59 2.96 -14.02
C MET A 1 0.45 2.58 -12.55
N ILE A 2 -0.49 1.70 -12.15
CA ILE A 2 -0.71 1.35 -10.73
C ILE A 2 0.56 0.85 -10.02
N ALA A 3 1.33 -0.06 -10.62
CA ALA A 3 2.60 -0.52 -10.03
C ALA A 3 3.58 0.63 -9.74
N ALA A 4 3.74 1.56 -10.69
CA ALA A 4 4.62 2.71 -10.54
C ALA A 4 4.14 3.68 -9.45
N ILE A 5 2.83 3.87 -9.31
CA ILE A 5 2.22 4.67 -8.24
C ILE A 5 2.40 3.97 -6.88
N ALA A 6 2.13 2.67 -6.81
CA ALA A 6 2.28 1.89 -5.58
C ALA A 6 3.71 1.96 -5.04
N GLU A 7 4.71 1.82 -5.92
CA GLU A 7 6.14 1.90 -5.56
C GLU A 7 6.55 3.28 -5.03
N ARG A 8 5.92 4.35 -5.54
CA ARG A 8 6.15 5.73 -5.07
C ARG A 8 5.53 6.01 -3.72
N LEU A 9 4.30 5.52 -3.52
CA LEU A 9 3.60 5.66 -2.25
C LEU A 9 4.31 4.90 -1.14
N ILE A 10 4.81 3.70 -1.44
CA ILE A 10 5.49 2.82 -0.50
C ILE A 10 6.61 2.08 -1.23
N PRO A 11 7.89 2.40 -0.97
CA PRO A 11 9.01 1.64 -1.53
C PRO A 11 8.95 0.16 -1.13
N GLY A 12 9.15 -0.73 -2.11
CA GLY A 12 8.98 -2.18 -1.96
C GLY A 12 7.55 -2.68 -2.19
N ALA A 13 6.61 -1.81 -2.56
CA ALA A 13 5.22 -2.17 -2.84
C ALA A 13 5.09 -3.19 -3.98
N CYS A 14 5.89 -3.08 -5.04
CA CYS A 14 5.86 -4.04 -6.14
C CYS A 14 6.37 -5.42 -5.69
N GLU A 15 7.43 -5.46 -4.86
CA GLU A 15 7.94 -6.71 -4.28
C GLU A 15 6.89 -7.38 -3.39
N ALA A 16 6.16 -6.57 -2.61
CA ALA A 16 5.05 -7.02 -1.78
C ALA A 16 3.76 -7.36 -2.58
N GLY A 17 3.74 -7.19 -3.90
CA GLY A 17 2.55 -7.47 -4.73
C GLY A 17 1.39 -6.50 -4.52
N VAL A 18 1.67 -5.30 -4.02
CA VAL A 18 0.65 -4.26 -3.77
C VAL A 18 -0.01 -3.80 -5.07
N ASP A 19 0.72 -3.81 -6.19
CA ASP A 19 0.20 -3.49 -7.51
C ASP A 19 -0.98 -4.41 -7.90
N ARG A 20 -0.84 -5.72 -7.63
CA ARG A 20 -1.90 -6.71 -7.89
C ARG A 20 -3.09 -6.51 -6.96
N TYR A 21 -2.82 -6.29 -5.68
CA TYR A 21 -3.86 -5.98 -4.70
C TYR A 21 -4.66 -4.73 -5.11
N MET A 22 -3.96 -3.65 -5.47
CA MET A 22 -4.56 -2.40 -5.90
C MET A 22 -5.35 -2.59 -7.20
N GLU A 23 -4.83 -3.31 -8.19
CA GLU A 23 -5.57 -3.60 -9.42
C GLU A 23 -6.91 -4.28 -9.14
N ALA A 24 -6.94 -5.26 -8.23
CA ALA A 24 -8.18 -5.95 -7.83
C ALA A 24 -9.19 -5.02 -7.14
N HIS A 25 -8.73 -3.93 -6.52
CA HIS A 25 -9.55 -2.96 -5.79
C HIS A 25 -9.66 -1.60 -6.50
N ARG A 26 -9.27 -1.52 -7.78
CA ARG A 26 -9.14 -0.25 -8.53
C ARG A 26 -10.37 0.65 -8.52
N ALA A 27 -11.57 0.06 -8.42
CA ALA A 27 -12.82 0.80 -8.34
C ALA A 27 -12.90 1.72 -7.12
N ALA A 28 -12.20 1.40 -6.03
CA ALA A 28 -12.20 2.20 -4.80
C ALA A 28 -11.41 3.52 -4.92
N PHE A 29 -10.59 3.68 -5.96
CA PHE A 29 -9.75 4.86 -6.16
C PHE A 29 -9.66 5.26 -7.65
N SER A 30 -10.69 4.94 -8.45
CA SER A 30 -10.69 5.20 -9.90
C SER A 30 -10.53 6.69 -10.24
N GLY A 31 -11.13 7.59 -9.44
CA GLY A 31 -10.98 9.04 -9.64
C GLY A 31 -9.54 9.53 -9.45
N ALA A 32 -8.76 8.91 -8.56
CA ALA A 32 -7.34 9.19 -8.42
C ALA A 32 -6.54 8.71 -9.65
N LEU A 33 -6.88 7.53 -10.18
CA LEU A 33 -6.25 7.02 -11.41
C LEU A 33 -6.55 7.91 -12.61
N GLU A 34 -7.78 8.41 -12.73
CA GLU A 34 -8.15 9.35 -13.79
C GLU A 34 -7.37 10.67 -13.67
N ALA A 35 -7.22 11.21 -12.46
CA ALA A 35 -6.42 12.40 -12.21
C ALA A 35 -4.92 12.20 -12.56
N LEU A 36 -4.41 10.98 -12.37
CA LEU A 36 -3.01 10.62 -12.64
C LEU A 36 -2.77 10.14 -14.09
N ALA A 37 -3.81 9.85 -14.86
CA ALA A 37 -3.70 9.24 -16.19
C ALA A 37 -3.12 10.17 -17.27
N GLY A 38 -3.04 11.48 -17.01
CA GLY A 38 -2.60 12.48 -17.99
C GLY A 38 -1.09 12.51 -18.26
N PHE A 39 -0.28 11.72 -17.55
CA PHE A 39 1.18 11.90 -17.52
C PHE A 39 1.93 10.56 -17.56
N GLU A 40 2.69 10.35 -18.63
CA GLU A 40 3.41 9.10 -18.92
C GLU A 40 4.77 9.03 -18.22
N ASP A 41 5.36 10.18 -17.84
CA ASP A 41 6.70 10.25 -17.25
C ASP A 41 6.72 10.14 -15.72
N ALA A 42 7.77 9.47 -15.25
CA ALA A 42 8.02 9.15 -13.84
C ALA A 42 8.14 10.38 -12.92
N ALA A 43 8.77 11.46 -13.39
CA ALA A 43 8.98 12.67 -12.61
C ALA A 43 7.70 13.49 -12.45
N ASP A 44 6.83 13.46 -13.46
CA ASP A 44 5.52 14.13 -13.43
C ASP A 44 4.59 13.44 -12.43
N GLN A 45 4.68 12.12 -12.28
CA GLN A 45 3.89 11.35 -11.32
C GLN A 45 4.19 11.71 -9.85
N ASP A 46 5.45 11.97 -9.51
CA ASP A 46 5.83 12.34 -8.12
C ASP A 46 5.26 13.72 -7.75
N ALA A 47 5.38 14.69 -8.67
CA ALA A 47 4.84 16.02 -8.48
C ALA A 47 3.31 16.01 -8.35
N LEU A 48 2.63 15.20 -9.16
CA LEU A 48 1.17 15.04 -9.12
C LEU A 48 0.70 14.32 -7.86
N LEU A 49 1.39 13.28 -7.41
CA LEU A 49 1.04 12.63 -6.14
C LEU A 49 1.13 13.62 -4.98
N ALA A 50 2.18 14.46 -4.95
CA ALA A 50 2.31 15.53 -3.96
C ALA A 50 1.22 16.61 -4.08
N GLU A 51 0.82 16.95 -5.30
CA GLU A 51 -0.31 17.88 -5.53
C GLU A 51 -1.64 17.28 -5.09
N LEU A 52 -1.92 16.02 -5.44
CA LEU A 52 -3.12 15.30 -5.02
C LEU A 52 -3.20 15.21 -3.49
N GLU A 53 -2.09 14.88 -2.82
CA GLU A 53 -2.04 14.83 -1.35
C GLU A 53 -2.44 16.16 -0.71
N ARG A 54 -1.96 17.28 -1.27
CA ARG A 54 -2.20 18.62 -0.73
C ARG A 54 -3.59 19.16 -1.07
N GLU A 55 -4.02 19.01 -2.32
CA GLU A 55 -5.19 19.71 -2.86
C GLU A 55 -6.44 18.84 -2.97
N ARG A 56 -6.26 17.51 -3.09
CA ARG A 56 -7.32 16.55 -3.36
C ARG A 56 -7.19 15.32 -2.43
N PRO A 57 -7.20 15.50 -1.10
CA PRO A 57 -7.15 14.38 -0.16
C PRO A 57 -8.31 13.39 -0.35
N ASP A 58 -9.45 13.86 -0.87
CA ASP A 58 -10.60 13.02 -1.24
C ASP A 58 -10.24 11.95 -2.29
N LEU A 59 -9.23 12.21 -3.13
CA LEU A 59 -8.71 11.27 -4.11
C LEU A 59 -7.44 10.56 -3.61
N PHE A 60 -6.57 11.27 -2.88
CA PHE A 60 -5.29 10.73 -2.42
C PHE A 60 -5.45 9.71 -1.29
N ASP A 61 -6.33 9.96 -0.32
CA ASP A 61 -6.47 9.11 0.86
C ASP A 61 -6.91 7.68 0.51
N PRO A 62 -7.91 7.43 -0.37
CA PRO A 62 -8.25 6.09 -0.80
C PRO A 62 -7.08 5.37 -1.48
N LEU A 63 -6.30 6.08 -2.29
CA LEU A 63 -5.15 5.51 -2.99
C LEU A 63 -4.08 5.04 -1.99
N LEU A 64 -3.68 5.92 -1.06
CA LEU A 64 -2.70 5.61 -0.02
C LEU A 64 -3.21 4.52 0.94
N ALA A 65 -4.50 4.53 1.28
CA ALA A 65 -5.10 3.52 2.14
C ALA A 65 -4.98 2.12 1.54
N HIS A 66 -5.29 1.95 0.25
CA HIS A 66 -5.19 0.65 -0.42
C HIS A 66 -3.73 0.23 -0.65
N ALA A 67 -2.81 1.17 -0.87
CA ALA A 67 -1.39 0.86 -0.89
C ALA A 67 -0.91 0.30 0.47
N ARG A 68 -1.33 0.92 1.59
CA ARG A 68 -1.01 0.45 2.95
C ARG A 68 -1.65 -0.91 3.26
N GLN A 69 -2.91 -1.11 2.89
CA GLN A 69 -3.60 -2.38 3.04
C GLN A 69 -2.91 -3.50 2.26
N GLY A 70 -2.53 -3.21 1.01
CA GLY A 70 -1.75 -4.13 0.20
C GLY A 70 -0.37 -4.41 0.80
N MET A 71 0.32 -3.42 1.38
CA MET A 71 1.67 -3.59 1.89
C MET A 71 1.70 -4.35 3.23
N PHE A 72 0.81 -4.02 4.15
CA PHE A 72 0.92 -4.45 5.55
C PHE A 72 -0.20 -5.39 6.01
N GLY A 73 -1.23 -5.58 5.18
CA GLY A 73 -2.33 -6.51 5.45
C GLY A 73 -1.91 -7.97 5.46
N ASP A 74 -2.84 -8.85 5.82
CA ASP A 74 -2.59 -10.29 5.74
C ASP A 74 -2.39 -10.73 4.28
N PRO A 75 -1.33 -11.51 3.96
CA PRO A 75 -1.06 -11.93 2.59
C PRO A 75 -2.22 -12.70 1.93
N SER A 76 -3.11 -13.31 2.71
CA SER A 76 -4.30 -13.99 2.21
C SER A 76 -5.27 -13.07 1.46
N TYR A 77 -5.20 -11.75 1.63
CA TYR A 77 -5.99 -10.77 0.88
C TYR A 77 -5.39 -10.37 -0.48
N GLY A 78 -4.26 -10.96 -0.87
CA GLY A 78 -3.66 -10.80 -2.20
C GLY A 78 -2.59 -9.71 -2.32
N GLY A 79 -2.33 -8.96 -1.26
CA GLY A 79 -1.13 -8.11 -1.10
C GLY A 79 -0.09 -8.78 -0.21
N ASN A 80 0.91 -8.03 0.23
CA ASN A 80 1.96 -8.41 1.18
C ASN A 80 2.55 -9.81 0.92
N ILE A 81 2.78 -10.10 -0.36
CA ILE A 81 3.31 -11.38 -0.83
C ILE A 81 4.63 -11.66 -0.10
N ASP A 82 4.84 -12.93 0.24
CA ASP A 82 6.00 -13.39 1.02
C ASP A 82 6.21 -12.65 2.34
N ARG A 83 5.17 -11.97 2.85
CA ARG A 83 5.18 -11.18 4.08
C ARG A 83 6.23 -10.06 4.03
N VAL A 84 6.49 -9.46 2.86
CA VAL A 84 7.51 -8.40 2.68
C VAL A 84 7.29 -7.23 3.63
N GLY A 85 6.07 -6.69 3.72
CA GLY A 85 5.75 -5.61 4.66
C GLY A 85 5.85 -6.02 6.12
N TRP A 86 5.49 -7.27 6.44
CA TRP A 86 5.67 -7.78 7.81
C TRP A 86 7.14 -7.94 8.19
N LYS A 87 7.98 -8.46 7.27
CA LYS A 87 9.44 -8.55 7.45
C LYS A 87 10.05 -7.17 7.67
N LEU A 88 9.61 -6.16 6.90
CA LEU A 88 10.05 -4.77 7.05
C LEU A 88 9.74 -4.24 8.45
N LEU A 89 8.57 -4.54 8.99
CA LEU A 89 8.16 -4.13 10.34
C LEU A 89 8.73 -5.01 11.46
N GLY A 90 9.45 -6.09 11.14
CA GLY A 90 9.85 -7.10 12.13
C GLY A 90 8.68 -7.86 12.75
N TYR A 91 7.51 -7.83 12.11
CA TYR A 91 6.31 -8.53 12.58
C TYR A 91 6.39 -10.01 12.15
N PRO A 92 6.39 -10.97 13.09
CA PRO A 92 6.52 -12.39 12.76
C PRO A 92 5.22 -12.99 12.16
N GLY A 93 4.15 -12.21 12.10
CA GLY A 93 2.80 -12.66 11.78
C GLY A 93 1.93 -12.85 13.02
N PRO A 94 0.65 -13.22 12.83
CA PRO A 94 -0.30 -13.37 13.92
C PRO A 94 0.14 -14.46 14.89
N ARG A 95 0.09 -14.16 16.20
CA ARG A 95 0.26 -15.16 17.25
C ARG A 95 -1.10 -15.69 17.68
N PRO A 96 -1.47 -16.94 17.34
CA PRO A 96 -2.76 -17.50 17.71
C PRO A 96 -2.86 -17.86 19.20
N VAL A 97 -1.71 -17.97 19.90
CA VAL A 97 -1.63 -18.35 21.31
C VAL A 97 -0.64 -17.44 22.03
N TRP A 98 -0.98 -17.05 23.25
CA TRP A 98 -0.12 -16.33 24.19
C TRP A 98 0.11 -17.18 25.42
N THR A 99 1.37 -17.33 25.84
CA THR A 99 1.68 -18.00 27.11
C THR A 99 1.53 -17.04 28.29
N ALA A 100 1.43 -17.57 29.51
CA ALA A 100 1.45 -16.74 30.72
C ALA A 100 2.76 -15.95 30.84
N ALA A 101 3.88 -16.49 30.34
CA ALA A 101 5.17 -15.81 30.32
C ALA A 101 5.19 -14.61 29.36
N ASP A 102 4.56 -14.73 28.18
CA ASP A 102 4.47 -13.62 27.20
C ASP A 102 3.62 -12.43 27.71
N GLN A 103 2.79 -12.66 28.72
CA GLN A 103 1.89 -11.66 29.32
C GLN A 103 2.45 -11.05 30.61
N ALA A 104 3.61 -11.53 31.09
CA ALA A 104 4.25 -10.96 32.26
C ALA A 104 4.73 -9.54 31.94
N LEU A 105 4.35 -8.57 32.78
CA LEU A 105 4.86 -7.20 32.66
C LEU A 105 6.36 -7.19 32.99
N ILE A 106 7.15 -6.53 32.15
CA ILE A 106 8.59 -6.29 32.34
C ILE A 106 8.79 -5.22 33.42
#